data_AF-A0A6I1G7D6-F1
#
_entry.id   AF-A0A6I1G7D6-F1
#
_cell.length_a   1.000
_cell.length_b   1.000
_cell.length_c   1.000
_cell.angle_alpha   90.00
_cell.angle_beta   90.00
_cell.angle_gamma   90.00
#
_symmetry.space_group_name_H-M   'P 1'
#
loop_
_entity.id
_entity.type
_entity.pdbx_description
1 polymer ?
#
loop_
_entity_poly.entity_id
_entity_poly.type
_entity_poly.pdbx_seq_one_letter_code
_entity_poly.pdbx_strand_id
1 'polypeptide(L)'
;MSVATRLGVDDPEEGLLAQARDRWARWGQDDPVLAVVADLLELPEWVQARTGPQAPLPALVEADAVLHRLARLASPRGGDDVAATAALAYLLVPGASLLAHRLEGYSPHIDHYVAGQLWLEIRAFPWERLSKVAANVLLRTRRAVIRDLRGDALTPVDPTEATWQLLETRPRPHAEDAYRRAQASWRVRTVLDQAVAENVITEKDRALLTALAEAASEHRVSRAGRGFGGLCSIPALESVAAQSGCSLSTVRRRARESLDAVAAAYGYLQKAS
;
A
#
# COMPACT_ATOMS: atom_id res chain seq x y z
N MET A 1 -2.88 -25.29 1.09
CA MET A 1 -4.33 -25.17 0.76
C MET A 1 -4.53 -23.79 0.17
N SER A 2 -5.26 -23.64 -0.92
CA SER A 2 -5.34 -22.35 -1.64
C SER A 2 -6.30 -21.35 -0.98
N VAL A 3 -6.18 -20.07 -1.33
CA VAL A 3 -7.16 -19.03 -0.95
C VAL A 3 -8.57 -19.38 -1.42
N ALA A 4 -8.72 -19.94 -2.64
CA ALA A 4 -10.02 -20.33 -3.19
C ALA A 4 -10.70 -21.42 -2.34
N THR A 5 -9.93 -22.44 -1.93
CA THR A 5 -10.40 -23.49 -1.02
C THR A 5 -10.81 -22.94 0.33
N ARG A 6 -10.10 -21.93 0.85
CA ARG A 6 -10.47 -21.27 2.13
C ARG A 6 -11.71 -20.40 2.03
N LEU A 7 -12.02 -19.89 0.84
CA LEU A 7 -13.24 -19.14 0.56
C LEU A 7 -14.43 -20.06 0.22
N GLY A 8 -14.21 -21.34 -0.06
CA GLY A 8 -15.25 -22.27 -0.52
C GLY A 8 -15.76 -21.92 -1.92
N VAL A 9 -14.86 -21.48 -2.81
CA VAL A 9 -15.16 -21.05 -4.19
C VAL A 9 -14.31 -21.80 -5.23
N ASP A 10 -13.65 -22.89 -4.84
CA ASP A 10 -12.86 -23.75 -5.70
C ASP A 10 -13.68 -24.82 -6.43
N ASP A 11 -14.81 -25.25 -5.85
CA ASP A 11 -15.81 -26.09 -6.52
C ASP A 11 -17.03 -25.24 -6.94
N PRO A 12 -17.32 -25.11 -8.25
CA PRO A 12 -18.46 -24.34 -8.73
C PRO A 12 -19.82 -25.01 -8.51
N GLU A 13 -19.88 -26.30 -8.21
CA GLU A 13 -21.12 -27.05 -8.02
C GLU A 13 -21.55 -27.13 -6.55
N GLU A 14 -20.75 -26.60 -5.63
CA GLU A 14 -21.03 -26.63 -4.19
C GLU A 14 -21.07 -25.24 -3.53
N GLY A 15 -21.65 -25.19 -2.32
CA GLY A 15 -21.57 -24.06 -1.42
C GLY A 15 -22.24 -22.76 -1.92
N LEU A 16 -21.58 -21.64 -1.65
CA LEU A 16 -22.11 -20.32 -1.98
C LEU A 16 -21.85 -19.91 -3.43
N LEU A 17 -20.87 -20.52 -4.09
CA LEU A 17 -20.61 -20.29 -5.51
C LEU A 17 -21.69 -20.92 -6.39
N ALA A 18 -22.13 -22.16 -6.08
CA ALA A 18 -23.27 -22.78 -6.74
C ALA A 18 -24.55 -21.94 -6.58
N GLN A 19 -24.84 -21.46 -5.37
CA GLN A 19 -25.98 -20.55 -5.14
C GLN A 19 -25.87 -19.25 -5.93
N ALA A 20 -24.67 -18.73 -6.12
CA ALA A 20 -24.46 -17.52 -6.91
C ALA A 20 -24.72 -17.77 -8.40
N ARG A 21 -24.29 -18.93 -8.90
CA ARG A 21 -24.54 -19.37 -10.27
C ARG A 21 -26.04 -19.54 -10.54
N ASP A 22 -26.78 -20.19 -9.62
CA ASP A 22 -28.24 -20.34 -9.72
C ASP A 22 -28.98 -19.00 -9.76
N ARG A 23 -28.46 -17.98 -9.05
CA ARG A 23 -29.06 -16.64 -8.98
C ARG A 23 -28.61 -15.71 -10.09
N TRP A 24 -27.54 -16.06 -10.82
CA TRP A 24 -26.91 -15.18 -11.81
C TRP A 24 -27.89 -14.65 -12.86
N ALA A 25 -28.67 -15.55 -13.47
CA ALA A 25 -29.66 -15.17 -14.48
C ALA A 25 -30.70 -14.18 -13.96
N ARG A 26 -31.15 -14.36 -12.70
CA ARG A 26 -32.09 -13.44 -12.05
C ARG A 26 -31.44 -12.10 -11.76
N TRP A 27 -30.21 -12.07 -11.25
CA TRP A 27 -29.49 -10.81 -11.01
C TRP A 27 -29.31 -10.01 -12.31
N GLY A 28 -29.06 -10.68 -13.44
CA GLY A 28 -29.00 -10.03 -14.76
C GLY A 28 -30.34 -9.49 -15.25
N GLN A 29 -31.45 -10.12 -14.90
CA GLN A 29 -32.81 -9.61 -15.19
C GLN A 29 -33.12 -8.37 -14.35
N ASP A 30 -32.74 -8.39 -13.06
CA ASP A 30 -32.99 -7.30 -12.12
C ASP A 30 -32.05 -6.10 -12.37
N ASP A 31 -30.80 -6.34 -12.79
CA ASP A 31 -29.82 -5.32 -13.14
C ASP A 31 -29.13 -5.68 -14.47
N PRO A 32 -29.51 -5.05 -15.60
CA PRO A 32 -28.94 -5.34 -16.91
C PRO A 32 -27.42 -5.16 -17.01
N VAL A 33 -26.78 -4.43 -16.09
CA VAL A 33 -25.32 -4.30 -16.03
C VAL A 33 -24.66 -5.66 -15.73
N LEU A 34 -25.36 -6.57 -15.04
CA LEU A 34 -24.86 -7.92 -14.73
C LEU A 34 -25.09 -8.91 -15.88
N ALA A 35 -25.97 -8.61 -16.84
CA ALA A 35 -26.31 -9.51 -17.95
C ALA A 35 -25.25 -9.53 -19.08
N VAL A 36 -23.97 -9.61 -18.72
CA VAL A 36 -22.84 -9.56 -19.66
C VAL A 36 -22.39 -10.94 -20.16
N VAL A 37 -22.71 -12.00 -19.41
CA VAL A 37 -22.43 -13.41 -19.71
C VAL A 37 -23.61 -14.28 -19.28
N ALA A 38 -23.75 -15.46 -19.88
CA ALA A 38 -24.88 -16.35 -19.61
C ALA A 38 -24.69 -17.13 -18.31
N ASP A 39 -23.46 -17.58 -18.03
CA ASP A 39 -23.08 -18.28 -16.81
C ASP A 39 -22.07 -17.44 -16.01
N LEU A 40 -22.21 -17.41 -14.69
CA LEU A 40 -21.28 -16.75 -13.77
C LEU A 40 -19.83 -17.25 -13.97
N LEU A 41 -19.64 -18.52 -14.34
CA LEU A 41 -18.31 -19.11 -14.55
C LEU A 41 -17.57 -18.54 -15.77
N GLU A 42 -18.28 -17.91 -16.69
CA GLU A 42 -17.70 -17.22 -17.86
C GLU A 42 -17.19 -15.81 -17.50
N LEU A 43 -17.63 -15.28 -16.35
CA LEU A 43 -17.35 -13.91 -15.94
C LEU A 43 -15.85 -13.61 -15.70
N PRO A 44 -15.03 -14.51 -15.12
CA PRO A 44 -13.59 -14.29 -14.99
C PRO A 44 -12.91 -14.02 -16.33
N GLU A 45 -13.21 -14.83 -17.36
CA GLU A 45 -12.64 -14.66 -18.70
C GLU A 45 -13.10 -13.35 -19.33
N TRP A 46 -14.40 -13.03 -19.17
CA TRP A 46 -14.97 -11.77 -19.64
C TRP A 46 -14.34 -10.52 -19.00
N VAL A 47 -14.07 -10.57 -17.69
CA VAL A 47 -13.38 -9.49 -16.96
C VAL A 47 -11.93 -9.38 -17.43
N GLN A 48 -11.22 -10.52 -17.53
CA GLN A 48 -9.82 -10.54 -17.94
C GLN A 48 -9.61 -9.93 -19.33
N ALA A 49 -10.49 -10.22 -20.28
CA ALA A 49 -10.46 -9.64 -21.63
C ALA A 49 -10.58 -8.10 -21.62
N ARG A 50 -11.20 -7.52 -20.58
CA ARG A 50 -11.45 -6.07 -20.42
C ARG A 50 -10.49 -5.35 -19.50
N THR A 51 -9.66 -6.09 -18.75
CA THR A 51 -8.69 -5.50 -17.80
C THR A 51 -7.23 -5.74 -18.19
N GLY A 52 -6.97 -6.28 -19.38
CA GLY A 52 -5.62 -6.53 -19.87
C GLY A 52 -4.77 -5.26 -20.07
N PRO A 53 -3.44 -5.38 -20.26
CA PRO A 53 -2.52 -4.25 -20.38
C PRO A 53 -2.82 -3.27 -21.53
N GLN A 54 -3.58 -3.72 -22.54
CA GLN A 54 -3.95 -2.95 -23.73
C GLN A 54 -5.43 -2.57 -23.75
N ALA A 55 -6.19 -2.86 -22.69
CA ALA A 55 -7.62 -2.60 -22.66
C ALA A 55 -7.91 -1.09 -22.64
N PRO A 56 -8.85 -0.61 -23.47
CA PRO A 56 -9.21 0.80 -23.51
C PRO A 56 -9.97 1.20 -22.24
N LEU A 57 -9.89 2.48 -21.85
CA LEU A 57 -10.50 2.99 -20.61
C LEU A 57 -12.00 2.65 -20.45
N PRO A 58 -12.85 2.70 -21.51
CA PRO A 58 -14.25 2.31 -21.39
C PRO A 58 -14.46 0.84 -20.97
N ALA A 59 -13.63 -0.08 -21.47
CA ALA A 59 -13.70 -1.49 -21.11
C ALA A 59 -13.38 -1.73 -19.62
N LEU A 60 -12.41 -0.98 -19.08
CA LEU A 60 -12.09 -0.99 -17.65
C LEU A 60 -13.27 -0.49 -16.81
N VAL A 61 -13.99 0.53 -17.28
CA VAL A 61 -15.18 1.08 -16.61
C VAL A 61 -16.33 0.09 -16.64
N GLU A 62 -16.56 -0.60 -17.74
CA GLU A 62 -17.57 -1.67 -17.84
C GLU A 62 -17.29 -2.81 -16.87
N ALA A 63 -16.04 -3.28 -16.81
CA ALA A 63 -15.65 -4.34 -15.89
C ALA A 63 -15.83 -3.91 -14.42
N ASP A 64 -15.42 -2.69 -14.06
CA ASP A 64 -15.62 -2.17 -12.71
C ASP A 64 -17.10 -1.98 -12.37
N ALA A 65 -17.94 -1.60 -13.34
CA ALA A 65 -19.38 -1.46 -13.11
C ALA A 65 -20.04 -2.79 -12.72
N VAL A 66 -19.66 -3.90 -13.36
CA VAL A 66 -20.13 -5.25 -12.98
C VAL A 66 -19.70 -5.59 -11.55
N LEU A 67 -18.40 -5.42 -11.23
CA LEU A 67 -17.88 -5.66 -9.87
C LEU A 67 -18.58 -4.78 -8.83
N HIS A 68 -18.92 -3.55 -9.19
CA HIS A 68 -19.62 -2.61 -8.34
C HIS A 68 -21.07 -3.02 -8.08
N ARG A 69 -21.77 -3.59 -9.08
CA ARG A 69 -23.11 -4.16 -8.87
C ARG A 69 -23.07 -5.38 -7.95
N LEU A 70 -22.10 -6.27 -8.15
CA LEU A 70 -21.88 -7.39 -7.23
C LEU A 70 -21.55 -6.93 -5.81
N ALA A 71 -20.71 -5.90 -5.65
CA ALA A 71 -20.39 -5.33 -4.33
C ALA A 71 -21.61 -4.74 -3.63
N ARG A 72 -22.51 -4.08 -4.38
CA ARG A 72 -23.79 -3.58 -3.85
C ARG A 72 -24.71 -4.73 -3.42
N LEU A 73 -24.84 -5.78 -4.23
CA LEU A 73 -25.64 -6.96 -3.88
C LEU A 73 -25.09 -7.66 -2.62
N ALA A 74 -23.76 -7.78 -2.53
CA ALA A 74 -23.07 -8.42 -1.41
C ALA A 74 -23.18 -7.64 -0.08
N SER A 75 -23.29 -6.31 -0.14
CA SER A 75 -23.25 -5.43 1.02
C SER A 75 -24.50 -5.59 1.91
N PRO A 76 -24.35 -5.64 3.26
CA PRO A 76 -25.48 -5.59 4.19
C PRO A 76 -26.34 -4.33 4.08
N ARG A 77 -25.79 -3.24 3.53
CA ARG A 77 -26.51 -1.97 3.28
C ARG A 77 -27.17 -1.91 1.90
N GLY A 78 -26.94 -2.94 1.07
CA GLY A 78 -27.48 -3.07 -0.28
C GLY A 78 -28.40 -4.29 -0.35
N GLY A 79 -27.98 -5.33 -1.07
CA GLY A 79 -28.78 -6.55 -1.25
C GLY A 79 -28.67 -7.57 -0.11
N ASP A 80 -27.63 -7.46 0.73
CA ASP A 80 -27.25 -8.46 1.74
C ASP A 80 -27.17 -9.91 1.22
N ASP A 81 -26.91 -10.10 -0.07
CA ASP A 81 -26.82 -11.42 -0.68
C ASP A 81 -25.43 -12.03 -0.44
N VAL A 82 -25.39 -13.03 0.41
CA VAL A 82 -24.16 -13.75 0.74
C VAL A 82 -23.59 -14.50 -0.48
N ALA A 83 -24.42 -14.96 -1.41
CA ALA A 83 -23.95 -15.60 -2.63
C ALA A 83 -23.27 -14.59 -3.57
N ALA A 84 -23.73 -13.33 -3.60
CA ALA A 84 -23.04 -12.27 -4.35
C ALA A 84 -21.64 -11.97 -3.78
N THR A 85 -21.45 -12.19 -2.46
CA THR A 85 -20.11 -12.11 -1.84
C THR A 85 -19.20 -13.20 -2.38
N ALA A 86 -19.70 -14.44 -2.52
CA ALA A 86 -18.94 -15.55 -3.09
C ALA A 86 -18.61 -15.33 -4.57
N ALA A 87 -19.57 -14.82 -5.37
CA ALA A 87 -19.31 -14.44 -6.76
C ALA A 87 -18.19 -13.40 -6.88
N LEU A 88 -18.23 -12.35 -6.07
CA LEU A 88 -17.17 -11.33 -6.09
C LEU A 88 -15.83 -11.89 -5.56
N ALA A 89 -15.85 -12.73 -4.53
CA ALA A 89 -14.65 -13.38 -4.02
C ALA A 89 -14.00 -14.28 -5.08
N TYR A 90 -14.81 -15.05 -5.81
CA TYR A 90 -14.38 -15.88 -6.94
C TYR A 90 -13.64 -15.06 -8.01
N LEU A 91 -14.20 -13.91 -8.42
CA LEU A 91 -13.54 -13.00 -9.38
C LEU A 91 -12.21 -12.42 -8.85
N LEU A 92 -12.06 -12.28 -7.54
CA LEU A 92 -10.87 -11.72 -6.90
C LEU A 92 -9.81 -12.78 -6.53
N VAL A 93 -10.08 -14.08 -6.71
CA VAL A 93 -9.15 -15.17 -6.40
C VAL A 93 -7.77 -15.00 -7.03
N PRO A 94 -7.60 -14.59 -8.30
CA PRO A 94 -6.27 -14.40 -8.88
C PRO A 94 -5.46 -13.33 -8.14
N GLY A 95 -6.10 -12.20 -7.80
CA GLY A 95 -5.48 -11.11 -7.05
C GLY A 95 -5.18 -11.50 -5.59
N ALA A 96 -6.10 -12.22 -4.96
CA ALA A 96 -5.95 -12.70 -3.59
C ALA A 96 -4.86 -13.78 -3.47
N SER A 97 -4.76 -14.69 -4.44
CA SER A 97 -3.69 -15.70 -4.52
C SER A 97 -2.32 -15.05 -4.68
N LEU A 98 -2.22 -14.02 -5.52
CA LEU A 98 -0.98 -13.24 -5.65
C LEU A 98 -0.62 -12.50 -4.34
N LEU A 99 -1.62 -12.00 -3.60
CA LEU A 99 -1.39 -11.41 -2.28
C LEU A 99 -0.90 -12.44 -1.27
N ALA A 100 -1.51 -13.63 -1.21
CA ALA A 100 -1.12 -14.71 -0.32
C ALA A 100 0.30 -15.18 -0.60
N HIS A 101 0.65 -15.44 -1.87
CA HIS A 101 2.01 -15.80 -2.27
C HIS A 101 3.04 -14.74 -1.87
N ARG A 102 2.74 -13.45 -2.07
CA ARG A 102 3.61 -12.34 -1.64
C ARG A 102 3.78 -12.22 -0.12
N LEU A 103 2.93 -12.89 0.66
CA LEU A 103 2.92 -12.84 2.12
C LEU A 103 3.22 -14.21 2.75
N GLU A 104 3.57 -15.22 1.96
CA GLU A 104 3.77 -16.61 2.43
C GLU A 104 4.85 -16.73 3.51
N GLY A 105 5.87 -15.86 3.48
CA GLY A 105 6.93 -15.82 4.47
C GLY A 105 6.51 -15.29 5.85
N TYR A 106 5.28 -14.77 6.02
CA TYR A 106 4.82 -14.20 7.29
C TYR A 106 4.05 -15.19 8.17
N SER A 107 3.41 -16.22 7.59
CA SER A 107 2.66 -17.22 8.35
C SER A 107 2.39 -18.47 7.50
N PRO A 108 2.50 -19.69 8.07
CA PRO A 108 2.09 -20.92 7.38
C PRO A 108 0.57 -20.98 7.13
N HIS A 109 -0.20 -20.08 7.74
CA HIS A 109 -1.66 -19.99 7.58
C HIS A 109 -2.08 -18.77 6.75
N ILE A 110 -1.20 -18.23 5.90
CA ILE A 110 -1.47 -17.00 5.15
C ILE A 110 -2.77 -17.04 4.32
N ASP A 111 -3.09 -18.20 3.74
CA ASP A 111 -4.30 -18.37 2.94
C ASP A 111 -5.58 -18.16 3.77
N HIS A 112 -5.56 -18.51 5.07
CA HIS A 112 -6.69 -18.25 5.97
C HIS A 112 -6.87 -16.75 6.23
N TYR A 113 -5.76 -16.06 6.53
CA TYR A 113 -5.78 -14.62 6.77
C TYR A 113 -6.30 -13.86 5.56
N VAL A 114 -5.78 -14.19 4.37
CA VAL A 114 -6.19 -13.56 3.12
C VAL A 114 -7.66 -13.86 2.81
N ALA A 115 -8.10 -15.12 2.91
CA ALA A 115 -9.49 -15.48 2.66
C ALA A 115 -10.46 -14.78 3.63
N GLY A 116 -10.19 -14.82 4.94
CA GLY A 116 -11.04 -14.21 5.95
C GLY A 116 -11.13 -12.69 5.79
N GLN A 117 -10.00 -12.02 5.57
CA GLN A 117 -9.99 -10.57 5.37
C GLN A 117 -10.63 -10.18 4.03
N LEU A 118 -10.42 -10.95 2.96
CA LEU A 118 -11.07 -10.68 1.67
C LEU A 118 -12.60 -10.70 1.82
N TRP A 119 -13.13 -11.72 2.50
CA TRP A 119 -14.56 -11.85 2.75
C TRP A 119 -15.13 -10.63 3.50
N LEU A 120 -14.48 -10.23 4.59
CA LEU A 120 -14.89 -9.06 5.38
C LEU A 120 -14.82 -7.77 4.57
N GLU A 121 -13.75 -7.57 3.81
CA GLU A 121 -13.54 -6.35 3.03
C GLU A 121 -14.51 -6.23 1.84
N ILE A 122 -14.96 -7.36 1.26
CA ILE A 122 -16.05 -7.37 0.27
C ILE A 122 -17.37 -6.92 0.92
N ARG A 123 -17.77 -7.58 2.02
CA ARG A 123 -19.04 -7.27 2.72
C ARG A 123 -19.07 -5.83 3.25
N ALA A 124 -17.93 -5.31 3.67
CA ALA A 124 -17.76 -3.95 4.19
C ALA A 124 -17.30 -2.92 3.14
N PHE A 125 -17.38 -3.25 1.84
CA PHE A 125 -17.03 -2.31 0.79
C PHE A 125 -18.05 -1.17 0.70
N PRO A 126 -17.64 0.11 0.84
CA PRO A 126 -18.55 1.26 0.82
C PRO A 126 -18.87 1.66 -0.63
N TRP A 127 -19.68 0.84 -1.28
CA TRP A 127 -20.06 0.94 -2.70
C TRP A 127 -20.78 2.25 -3.04
N GLU A 128 -21.37 2.95 -2.08
CA GLU A 128 -22.05 4.22 -2.33
C GLU A 128 -21.08 5.36 -2.67
N ARG A 129 -19.81 5.24 -2.27
CA ARG A 129 -18.80 6.31 -2.39
C ARG A 129 -17.52 5.90 -3.11
N LEU A 130 -17.22 4.60 -3.24
CA LEU A 130 -15.99 4.11 -3.85
C LEU A 130 -16.28 3.27 -5.10
N SER A 131 -15.49 3.52 -6.15
CA SER A 131 -15.36 2.68 -7.33
C SER A 131 -14.03 1.93 -7.31
N LYS A 132 -13.63 1.29 -8.43
CA LYS A 132 -12.40 0.49 -8.54
C LYS A 132 -12.40 -0.64 -7.50
N VAL A 133 -13.46 -1.45 -7.52
CA VAL A 133 -13.80 -2.42 -6.47
C VAL A 133 -12.64 -3.37 -6.22
N ALA A 134 -12.14 -4.05 -7.26
CA ALA A 134 -11.06 -5.02 -7.13
C ALA A 134 -9.80 -4.40 -6.48
N ALA A 135 -9.35 -3.25 -6.99
CA ALA A 135 -8.16 -2.59 -6.50
C ALA A 135 -8.30 -2.17 -5.02
N ASN A 136 -9.44 -1.58 -4.65
CA ASN A 136 -9.67 -1.13 -3.29
C ASN A 136 -9.86 -2.31 -2.32
N VAL A 137 -10.64 -3.32 -2.68
CA VAL A 137 -10.85 -4.52 -1.84
C VAL A 137 -9.53 -5.24 -1.61
N LEU A 138 -8.71 -5.49 -2.64
CA LEU A 138 -7.41 -6.15 -2.50
C LEU A 138 -6.42 -5.33 -1.68
N LEU A 139 -6.39 -4.00 -1.86
CA LEU A 139 -5.52 -3.11 -1.07
C LEU A 139 -5.92 -3.10 0.41
N ARG A 140 -7.22 -3.05 0.70
CA ARG A 140 -7.75 -3.10 2.08
C ARG A 140 -7.48 -4.47 2.71
N THR A 141 -7.73 -5.55 1.98
CA THR A 141 -7.41 -6.92 2.38
C THR A 141 -5.94 -7.04 2.78
N ARG A 142 -5.01 -6.57 1.93
CA ARG A 142 -3.58 -6.58 2.25
C ARG A 142 -3.27 -5.82 3.55
N ARG A 143 -3.85 -4.64 3.74
CA ARG A 143 -3.64 -3.83 4.96
C ARG A 143 -4.15 -4.55 6.20
N ALA A 144 -5.33 -5.16 6.12
CA ALA A 144 -5.94 -5.90 7.21
C ALA A 144 -5.14 -7.16 7.54
N VAL A 145 -4.71 -7.95 6.54
CA VAL A 145 -3.85 -9.12 6.75
C VAL A 145 -2.53 -8.73 7.41
N ILE A 146 -1.86 -7.67 6.95
CA ILE A 146 -0.61 -7.20 7.59
C ILE A 146 -0.86 -6.75 9.04
N ARG A 147 -2.00 -6.11 9.31
CA ARG A 147 -2.39 -5.72 10.68
C ARG A 147 -2.61 -6.95 11.55
N ASP A 148 -3.31 -7.96 11.06
CA ASP A 148 -3.63 -9.17 11.82
C ASP A 148 -2.37 -10.03 12.04
N LEU A 149 -1.48 -10.12 11.06
CA LEU A 149 -0.18 -10.78 11.20
C LEU A 149 0.75 -10.07 12.20
N ARG A 150 0.63 -8.74 12.35
CA ARG A 150 1.30 -8.01 13.44
C ARG A 150 0.69 -8.35 14.80
N GLY A 151 -0.59 -8.70 14.84
CA GLY A 151 -1.28 -9.24 16.01
C GLY A 151 -0.87 -10.68 16.35
N ASP A 152 -0.57 -11.51 15.36
CA ASP A 152 -0.07 -12.88 15.59
C ASP A 152 1.38 -12.95 16.09
N ALA A 153 2.13 -11.87 15.94
CA ALA A 153 3.42 -11.68 16.61
C ALA A 153 3.27 -11.30 18.10
N LEU A 154 2.04 -11.24 18.63
CA LEU A 154 1.79 -11.05 20.05
C LEU A 154 2.01 -12.38 20.78
N THR A 155 3.24 -12.60 21.23
CA THR A 155 3.48 -13.50 22.36
C THR A 155 2.64 -12.99 23.53
N PRO A 156 1.84 -13.83 24.21
CA PRO A 156 1.20 -13.43 25.46
C PRO A 156 2.32 -13.05 26.45
N VAL A 157 2.41 -11.77 26.77
CA VAL A 157 3.35 -11.26 27.76
C VAL A 157 2.62 -11.19 29.09
N ASP A 158 3.23 -11.77 30.12
CA ASP A 158 2.78 -11.64 31.51
C ASP A 158 2.64 -10.14 31.84
N PRO A 159 1.47 -9.66 32.30
CA PRO A 159 1.17 -8.23 32.46
C PRO A 159 1.99 -7.50 33.53
N THR A 160 3.04 -8.11 34.10
CA THR A 160 3.89 -7.48 35.10
C THR A 160 4.86 -6.44 34.51
N GLU A 161 5.07 -5.37 35.27
CA GLU A 161 5.67 -4.08 34.87
C GLU A 161 7.09 -4.19 34.27
N ALA A 162 7.83 -5.25 34.62
CA ALA A 162 9.22 -5.45 34.19
C ALA A 162 9.37 -5.84 32.71
N THR A 163 8.38 -6.52 32.11
CA THR A 163 8.46 -6.93 30.70
C THR A 163 8.15 -5.79 29.73
N TRP A 164 7.35 -4.82 30.18
CA TRP A 164 7.06 -3.59 29.43
C TRP A 164 8.31 -2.70 29.27
N GLN A 165 9.08 -2.49 30.34
CA GLN A 165 10.32 -1.70 30.30
C GLN A 165 11.41 -2.34 29.40
N LEU A 166 11.42 -3.66 29.26
CA LEU A 166 12.38 -4.39 28.43
C LEU A 166 12.05 -4.29 26.91
N LEU A 167 10.76 -4.14 26.56
CA LEU A 167 10.29 -4.04 25.18
C LEU A 167 10.54 -2.66 24.55
N GLU A 168 10.57 -1.61 25.35
CA GLU A 168 10.84 -0.24 24.89
C GLU A 168 12.31 -0.02 24.44
N THR A 169 13.23 -0.94 24.74
CA THR A 169 14.68 -0.68 24.64
C THR A 169 15.43 -1.36 23.49
N ARG A 170 14.78 -2.12 22.58
CA ARG A 170 15.48 -2.81 21.45
C ARG A 170 15.11 -2.30 20.06
N PRO A 171 16.08 -1.85 19.23
CA PRO A 171 15.86 -1.58 17.81
C PRO A 171 16.19 -2.80 16.94
N ARG A 172 15.39 -3.09 15.89
CA ARG A 172 15.70 -4.15 14.89
C ARG A 172 15.64 -3.65 13.44
N PRO A 173 16.75 -3.66 12.69
CA PRO A 173 16.72 -3.73 11.22
C PRO A 173 17.00 -5.18 10.74
N HIS A 174 16.45 -5.73 9.65
CA HIS A 174 16.30 -5.21 8.29
C HIS A 174 15.04 -5.74 7.56
N ALA A 175 13.98 -4.93 7.60
CA ALA A 175 12.87 -4.74 6.65
C ALA A 175 12.22 -3.38 7.02
N GLU A 176 12.22 -3.11 8.34
CA GLU A 176 12.19 -1.78 8.94
C GLU A 176 13.22 -0.81 8.37
N ASP A 177 14.42 -1.21 7.95
CA ASP A 177 15.40 -0.25 7.43
C ASP A 177 15.06 0.30 6.06
N ALA A 178 14.46 -0.51 5.18
CA ALA A 178 13.96 -0.03 3.90
C ALA A 178 12.74 0.88 4.10
N TYR A 179 11.86 0.51 5.05
CA TYR A 179 10.70 1.31 5.42
C TYR A 179 11.06 2.60 6.18
N ARG A 180 12.02 2.57 7.13
CA ARG A 180 12.58 3.74 7.82
C ARG A 180 13.33 4.65 6.86
N ARG A 181 14.06 4.11 5.89
CA ARG A 181 14.67 4.92 4.81
C ARG A 181 13.61 5.62 3.97
N ALA A 182 12.54 4.92 3.60
CA ALA A 182 11.41 5.51 2.87
C ALA A 182 10.64 6.56 3.70
N GLN A 183 10.40 6.28 4.99
CA GLN A 183 9.71 7.18 5.91
C GLN A 183 10.57 8.39 6.29
N ALA A 184 11.87 8.21 6.52
CA ALA A 184 12.80 9.31 6.75
C ALA A 184 12.95 10.18 5.50
N SER A 185 13.00 9.56 4.31
CA SER A 185 13.00 10.29 3.04
C SER A 185 11.72 11.11 2.87
N TRP A 186 10.56 10.52 3.15
CA TRP A 186 9.28 11.24 3.13
C TRP A 186 9.24 12.37 4.16
N ARG A 187 9.61 12.12 5.43
CA ARG A 187 9.64 13.14 6.50
C ARG A 187 10.57 14.31 6.16
N VAL A 188 11.77 14.03 5.66
CA VAL A 188 12.72 15.07 5.24
C VAL A 188 12.13 15.90 4.10
N ARG A 189 11.52 15.26 3.09
CA ARG A 189 10.84 15.99 2.00
C ARG A 189 9.69 16.85 2.53
N THR A 190 8.87 16.32 3.42
CA THR A 190 7.76 17.07 4.05
C THR A 190 8.27 18.28 4.86
N VAL A 191 9.34 18.13 5.63
CA VAL A 191 9.93 19.26 6.39
C VAL A 191 10.51 20.31 5.44
N LEU A 192 11.18 19.91 4.36
CA LEU A 192 11.70 20.86 3.38
C LEU A 192 10.58 21.56 2.59
N ASP A 193 9.50 20.85 2.26
CA ASP A 193 8.32 21.42 1.62
C ASP A 193 7.64 22.45 2.53
N GLN A 194 7.55 22.15 3.82
CA GLN A 194 7.05 23.07 4.83
C GLN A 194 7.98 24.28 5.02
N ALA A 195 9.29 24.08 5.04
CA ALA A 195 10.28 25.16 5.13
C ALA A 195 10.21 26.13 3.94
N VAL A 196 9.90 25.64 2.75
CA VAL A 196 9.63 26.48 1.58
C VAL A 196 8.31 27.24 1.74
N ALA A 197 7.25 26.56 2.17
CA ALA A 197 5.93 27.19 2.38
C ALA A 197 5.97 28.30 3.44
N GLU A 198 6.79 28.14 4.49
CA GLU A 198 7.00 29.11 5.57
C GLU A 198 8.10 30.15 5.24
N ASN A 199 8.67 30.11 4.03
CA ASN A 199 9.75 30.99 3.56
C ASN A 199 11.04 30.96 4.40
N VAL A 200 11.30 29.84 5.09
CA VAL A 200 12.54 29.60 5.84
C VAL A 200 13.71 29.34 4.88
N ILE A 201 13.44 28.65 3.77
CA ILE A 201 14.39 28.41 2.67
C ILE A 201 13.70 28.63 1.33
N THR A 202 14.46 28.85 0.26
CA THR A 202 13.88 28.98 -1.08
C THR A 202 13.68 27.63 -1.76
N GLU A 203 12.84 27.60 -2.78
CA GLU A 203 12.65 26.43 -3.65
C GLU A 203 13.98 25.95 -4.29
N LYS A 204 14.88 26.90 -4.59
CA LYS A 204 16.23 26.59 -5.11
C LYS A 204 17.11 25.91 -4.06
N ASP A 205 16.93 26.27 -2.79
CA ASP A 205 17.66 25.66 -1.68
C ASP A 205 17.14 24.24 -1.40
N ARG A 206 15.83 24.01 -1.49
CA ARG A 206 15.23 22.67 -1.41
C ARG A 206 15.77 21.74 -2.49
N ALA A 207 15.80 22.21 -3.74
CA ALA A 207 16.34 21.46 -4.87
C ALA A 207 17.83 21.13 -4.66
N LEU A 208 18.61 22.11 -4.18
CA LEU A 208 20.03 21.92 -3.85
C LEU A 208 20.25 20.86 -2.77
N LEU A 209 19.51 20.91 -1.66
CA LEU A 209 19.64 19.95 -0.56
C LEU A 209 19.21 18.54 -0.96
N THR A 210 18.19 18.42 -1.82
CA THR A 210 17.73 17.13 -2.35
C THR A 210 18.79 16.51 -3.26
N ALA A 211 19.37 17.28 -4.18
CA ALA A 211 20.44 16.82 -5.06
C ALA A 211 21.69 16.37 -4.29
N LEU A 212 22.06 17.09 -3.22
CA LEU A 212 23.18 16.70 -2.35
C LEU A 212 22.89 15.40 -1.58
N ALA A 213 21.65 15.14 -1.18
CA ALA A 213 21.26 13.91 -0.49
C ALA A 213 21.29 12.69 -1.42
N GLU A 214 20.85 12.85 -2.66
CA GLU A 214 20.92 11.83 -3.70
C GLU A 214 22.38 11.51 -4.03
N ALA A 215 23.20 12.52 -4.31
CA ALA A 215 24.63 12.35 -4.60
C ALA A 215 25.38 11.69 -3.43
N ALA A 216 25.11 12.08 -2.18
CA ALA A 216 25.73 11.45 -1.01
C ALA A 216 25.34 9.97 -0.85
N SER A 217 24.10 9.61 -1.22
CA SER A 217 23.61 8.23 -1.19
C SER A 217 24.25 7.38 -2.29
N GLU A 218 24.39 7.92 -3.51
CA GLU A 218 25.01 7.23 -4.66
C GLU A 218 26.47 6.90 -4.41
N HIS A 219 27.21 7.84 -3.83
CA HIS A 219 28.62 7.65 -3.49
C HIS A 219 28.83 6.77 -2.24
N ARG A 220 27.74 6.21 -1.68
CA ARG A 220 27.73 5.42 -0.44
C ARG A 220 28.56 6.07 0.66
N VAL A 221 28.49 7.41 0.76
CA VAL A 221 29.26 8.16 1.76
C VAL A 221 28.75 7.70 3.12
N SER A 222 29.51 6.80 3.73
CA SER A 222 29.16 6.24 5.03
C SER A 222 29.03 7.39 6.01
N ARG A 223 28.01 7.31 6.89
CA ARG A 223 27.72 8.30 7.94
C ARG A 223 28.87 8.36 8.96
N ALA A 224 30.02 8.87 8.54
CA ALA A 224 31.21 8.99 9.36
C ALA A 224 31.14 10.33 10.10
N GLY A 225 30.35 10.34 11.18
CA GLY A 225 30.64 11.03 12.45
C GLY A 225 30.92 12.53 12.52
N ARG A 226 31.06 13.29 11.43
CA ARG A 226 31.33 14.74 11.50
C ARG A 226 30.61 15.52 10.41
N GLY A 227 29.62 16.32 10.84
CA GLY A 227 28.97 17.41 10.09
C GLY A 227 27.91 16.97 9.07
N PHE A 228 26.69 17.49 9.21
CA PHE A 228 25.58 17.46 8.23
C PHE A 228 25.29 16.13 7.52
N GLY A 229 25.59 14.99 8.15
CA GLY A 229 25.19 13.67 7.66
C GLY A 229 25.79 13.23 6.33
N GLY A 230 26.92 13.82 5.89
CA GLY A 230 27.58 13.50 4.62
C GLY A 230 27.12 14.33 3.41
N LEU A 231 26.14 15.22 3.59
CA LEU A 231 25.63 16.11 2.54
C LEU A 231 26.68 17.11 2.04
N CYS A 232 27.56 17.56 2.93
CA CYS A 232 28.68 18.45 2.60
C CYS A 232 29.99 17.68 2.34
N SER A 233 29.90 16.39 1.98
CA SER A 233 31.08 15.62 1.58
C SER A 233 31.63 16.11 0.23
N ILE A 234 32.95 16.03 0.04
CA ILE A 234 33.60 16.49 -1.19
C ILE A 234 32.99 15.83 -2.45
N PRO A 235 32.77 14.49 -2.48
CA PRO A 235 32.17 13.84 -3.66
C PRO A 235 30.75 14.32 -3.98
N ALA A 236 29.91 14.54 -2.96
CA ALA A 236 28.55 15.06 -3.16
C ALA A 236 28.57 16.51 -3.65
N LEU A 237 29.45 17.34 -3.08
CA LEU A 237 29.60 18.74 -3.48
C LEU A 237 30.14 18.89 -4.91
N GLU A 238 31.09 18.05 -5.33
CA GLU A 238 31.62 18.04 -6.71
C GLU A 238 30.56 17.64 -7.73
N SER A 239 29.79 16.58 -7.44
CA SER A 239 28.72 16.10 -8.32
C SER A 239 27.66 17.19 -8.55
N VAL A 240 27.20 17.83 -7.48
CA VAL A 240 26.18 18.88 -7.56
C VAL A 240 26.74 20.18 -8.16
N ALA A 241 27.99 20.55 -7.85
CA ALA A 241 28.64 21.72 -8.44
C ALA A 241 28.78 21.60 -9.97
N ALA A 242 29.13 20.41 -10.46
CA ALA A 242 29.21 20.12 -11.88
C ALA A 242 27.84 20.21 -12.57
N GLN A 243 26.79 19.68 -11.92
CA GLN A 243 25.41 19.72 -12.46
C GLN A 243 24.81 21.13 -12.46
N SER A 244 25.13 21.96 -11.45
CA SER A 244 24.57 23.30 -11.30
C SER A 244 25.44 24.42 -11.90
N GLY A 245 26.60 24.08 -12.50
CA GLY A 245 27.55 25.06 -13.06
C GLY A 245 28.11 26.06 -12.03
N CYS A 246 28.15 25.69 -10.74
CA CYS A 246 28.55 26.57 -9.66
C CYS A 246 29.89 26.13 -9.05
N SER A 247 30.58 27.01 -8.32
CA SER A 247 31.79 26.60 -7.61
C SER A 247 31.46 25.78 -6.35
N LEU A 248 32.34 24.85 -6.01
CA LEU A 248 32.22 23.97 -4.85
C LEU A 248 32.05 24.76 -3.54
N SER A 249 32.77 25.88 -3.41
CA SER A 249 32.64 26.82 -2.28
C SER A 249 31.22 27.41 -2.18
N THR A 250 30.61 27.76 -3.33
CA THR A 250 29.26 28.32 -3.39
C THR A 250 28.20 27.29 -2.98
N VAL A 251 28.31 26.07 -3.51
CA VAL A 251 27.43 24.94 -3.16
C VAL A 251 27.52 24.64 -1.67
N ARG A 252 28.75 24.55 -1.12
CA ARG A 252 28.97 24.29 0.30
C ARG A 252 28.43 25.38 1.21
N ARG A 253 28.65 26.65 0.86
CA ARG A 253 28.16 27.79 1.62
C ARG A 253 26.63 27.80 1.66
N ARG A 254 25.98 27.70 0.50
CA ARG A 254 24.51 27.66 0.40
C ARG A 254 23.90 26.48 1.13
N ALA A 255 24.47 25.28 0.97
CA ALA A 255 24.00 24.10 1.70
C ALA A 255 24.07 24.30 3.22
N ARG A 256 25.13 24.92 3.73
CA ARG A 256 25.29 25.20 5.15
C ARG A 256 24.29 26.24 5.65
N GLU A 257 24.16 27.36 4.94
CA GLU A 257 23.20 28.42 5.28
C GLU A 257 21.76 27.87 5.34
N SER A 258 21.36 27.06 4.36
CA SER A 258 20.02 26.45 4.32
C SER A 258 19.81 25.41 5.42
N LEU A 259 20.82 24.60 5.74
CA LEU A 259 20.75 23.62 6.82
C LEU A 259 20.67 24.29 8.19
N ASP A 260 21.44 25.37 8.41
CA ASP A 260 21.41 26.14 9.65
C ASP A 260 20.05 26.86 9.81
N ALA A 261 19.46 27.38 8.73
CA ALA A 261 18.13 27.99 8.73
C ALA A 261 17.02 26.97 9.08
N VAL A 262 17.02 25.80 8.45
CA VAL A 262 16.07 24.72 8.76
C VAL A 262 16.26 24.21 10.20
N ALA A 263 17.51 24.09 10.67
CA ALA A 263 17.79 23.66 12.04
C ALA A 263 17.31 24.69 13.08
N ALA A 264 17.43 25.98 12.81
CA ALA A 264 16.90 27.04 13.68
C ALA A 264 15.36 27.03 13.72
N ALA A 265 14.70 26.81 12.57
CA ALA A 265 13.25 26.86 12.45
C ALA A 265 12.53 25.59 12.96
N TYR A 266 13.15 24.42 12.85
CA TYR A 266 12.51 23.12 13.15
C TYR A 266 13.29 22.25 14.15
N GLY A 267 14.40 22.74 14.71
CA GLY A 267 15.28 21.97 15.60
C GLY A 267 14.63 21.53 16.93
N TYR A 268 13.48 22.10 17.30
CA TYR A 268 12.70 21.73 18.49
C TYR A 268 11.69 20.60 18.25
N LEU A 269 11.48 20.14 17.00
CA LEU A 269 10.61 18.99 16.70
C LEU A 269 11.35 17.69 17.05
N GLN A 270 11.25 17.26 18.31
CA GLN A 270 11.88 16.01 18.79
C GLN A 270 11.36 14.77 18.04
N LYS A 271 12.31 13.90 17.68
CA LYS A 271 12.10 12.63 16.96
C LYS A 271 11.24 11.67 17.79
N ALA A 272 9.95 11.58 17.48
CA ALA A 272 9.14 10.43 17.89
C ALA A 272 9.66 9.18 17.15
N SER A 273 10.38 8.34 17.90
CA SER A 273 11.00 7.11 17.44
C SER A 273 9.97 6.02 17.18
#